data_AF-A0A7X7I058-F1
#
_entry.id   AF-A0A7X7I058-F1
#
_cell.length_a   1.000
_cell.length_b   1.000
_cell.length_c   1.000
_cell.angle_alpha   90.00
_cell.angle_beta   90.00
_cell.angle_gamma   90.00
#
_symmetry.space_group_name_H-M   'P 1'
#
loop_
_entity.id
_entity.type
_entity.pdbx_description
1 polymer ?
#
loop_
_entity_poly.entity_id
_entity_poly.type
_entity_poly.pdbx_seq_one_letter_code
_entity_poly.pdbx_strand_id
1 'polypeptide(L)'
;MPLSGIFSGLGISASGMRAQRIRQNAISANLANAETTRTDDGGPYKRQFVVFTADSDRRDVRLLNKNVALDGTTTNGNHLPIPPENFPRDERFFGSGVNVSEIREDSRPPRMVHDPAHPDADENGYVAMPNINVIEEMTDMIAATRAYEANVTAFNATKAMLMQSLQI
;
A
#
# COMPACT_ATOMS: atom_id res chain seq x y z
N MET A 1 -19.36 22.12 6.33
CA MET A 1 -18.26 21.26 5.81
C MET A 1 -18.79 19.84 5.77
N PRO A 2 -18.72 19.11 4.65
CA PRO A 2 -19.27 17.76 4.59
C PRO A 2 -18.46 16.82 5.51
N LEU A 3 -19.16 16.07 6.36
CA LEU A 3 -18.59 15.07 7.27
C LEU A 3 -17.77 13.97 6.56
N SER A 4 -17.91 13.82 5.23
CA SER A 4 -17.18 12.81 4.44
C SER A 4 -15.65 12.99 4.46
N GLY A 5 -15.15 14.23 4.55
CA GLY A 5 -13.71 14.50 4.50
C GLY A 5 -12.94 14.00 5.74
N ILE A 6 -13.57 14.04 6.91
CA ILE A 6 -12.93 13.64 8.18
C ILE A 6 -12.81 12.11 8.27
N PHE A 7 -13.86 11.38 7.86
CA PHE A 7 -13.82 9.91 7.81
C PHE A 7 -12.87 9.38 6.72
N SER A 8 -12.69 10.12 5.62
CA SER A 8 -11.69 9.82 4.61
C SER A 8 -10.27 9.88 5.18
N GLY A 9 -9.95 10.86 6.03
CA GLY A 9 -8.65 10.99 6.68
C GLY A 9 -8.28 9.78 7.53
N LEU A 10 -9.22 9.26 8.32
CA LEU A 10 -9.02 8.04 9.11
C LEU A 10 -8.75 6.81 8.23
N GLY A 11 -9.50 6.65 7.12
CA GLY A 11 -9.32 5.55 6.18
C GLY A 11 -7.95 5.56 5.50
N ILE A 12 -7.48 6.74 5.09
CA ILE A 12 -6.16 6.94 4.48
C ILE A 12 -5.05 6.58 5.48
N SER A 13 -5.10 7.10 6.71
CA SER A 13 -4.10 6.77 7.73
C SER A 13 -4.13 5.28 8.10
N ALA A 14 -5.30 4.67 8.19
CA ALA A 14 -5.45 3.25 8.50
C ALA A 14 -4.88 2.34 7.40
N SER A 15 -5.19 2.64 6.14
CA SER A 15 -4.65 1.91 4.98
C SER A 15 -3.13 2.11 4.87
N GLY A 16 -2.64 3.34 5.08
CA GLY A 16 -1.21 3.66 5.16
C GLY A 16 -0.47 2.89 6.25
N MET A 17 -1.03 2.80 7.46
CA MET A 17 -0.45 2.00 8.55
C MET A 17 -0.35 0.52 8.21
N ARG A 18 -1.40 -0.06 7.60
CA ARG A 18 -1.39 -1.46 7.17
C ARG A 18 -0.34 -1.70 6.10
N ALA A 19 -0.27 -0.81 5.10
CA ALA A 19 0.70 -0.89 4.02
C ALA A 19 2.14 -0.81 4.54
N GLN A 20 2.44 0.14 5.45
CA GLN A 20 3.77 0.25 6.06
C GLN A 20 4.11 -0.92 6.98
N ARG A 21 3.14 -1.51 7.69
CA ARG A 21 3.35 -2.73 8.48
C ARG A 21 3.76 -3.91 7.59
N ILE A 22 3.12 -4.07 6.43
CA ILE A 22 3.50 -5.11 5.47
C ILE A 22 4.91 -4.87 4.95
N ARG A 23 5.27 -3.62 4.63
CA ARG A 23 6.64 -3.26 4.25
C ARG A 23 7.66 -3.55 5.34
N GLN A 24 7.36 -3.24 6.60
CA GLN A 24 8.21 -3.59 7.74
C GLN A 24 8.43 -5.10 7.83
N ASN A 25 7.37 -5.90 7.69
CA ASN A 25 7.50 -7.36 7.70
C ASN A 25 8.39 -7.88 6.57
N ALA A 26 8.26 -7.33 5.36
CA ALA A 26 9.11 -7.70 4.22
C ALA A 26 10.59 -7.35 4.45
N ILE A 27 10.87 -6.15 4.96
CA ILE A 27 12.24 -5.72 5.30
C ILE A 27 12.82 -6.58 6.43
N SER A 28 12.02 -6.89 7.46
CA SER A 28 12.44 -7.80 8.53
C SER A 28 12.76 -9.19 8.00
N ALA A 29 11.96 -9.73 7.08
CA ALA A 29 12.23 -11.01 6.44
C ALA A 29 13.53 -10.96 5.61
N ASN A 30 13.79 -9.87 4.89
CA ASN A 30 15.05 -9.68 4.17
C ASN A 30 16.25 -9.65 5.12
N LEU A 31 16.16 -8.88 6.21
CA LEU A 31 17.26 -8.77 7.17
C LEU A 31 17.53 -10.10 7.88
N ALA A 32 16.48 -10.83 8.25
CA ALA A 32 16.59 -12.14 8.89
C ALA A 32 17.21 -13.19 7.97
N ASN A 33 16.97 -13.09 6.66
CA ASN A 33 17.46 -14.03 5.66
C ASN A 33 18.65 -13.48 4.84
N ALA A 34 19.30 -12.40 5.30
CA ALA A 34 20.40 -11.77 4.57
C ALA A 34 21.62 -12.70 4.38
N GLU A 35 21.79 -13.66 5.28
CA GLU A 35 22.85 -14.67 5.27
C GLU A 35 22.33 -16.07 4.92
N THR A 36 21.08 -16.20 4.45
CA THR A 36 20.48 -17.50 4.10
C THR A 36 20.91 -17.95 2.70
N THR A 37 21.88 -18.86 2.64
CA THR A 37 22.44 -19.45 1.41
C THR A 37 21.61 -20.59 0.83
N ARG A 38 20.72 -21.19 1.64
CA ARG A 38 19.92 -22.35 1.25
C ARG A 38 18.49 -22.21 1.75
N THR A 39 17.55 -22.07 0.81
CA THR A 39 16.10 -22.13 1.06
C THR A 39 15.53 -23.51 0.71
N ASP A 40 14.29 -23.78 1.13
CA ASP A 40 13.59 -25.04 0.83
C ASP A 40 13.43 -25.30 -0.68
N ASP A 41 13.25 -24.23 -1.46
CA ASP A 41 13.16 -24.27 -2.94
C ASP A 41 14.53 -24.41 -3.64
N GLY A 42 15.62 -24.43 -2.87
CA GLY A 42 17.00 -24.46 -3.37
C GLY A 42 17.56 -23.07 -3.72
N GLY A 43 18.86 -22.89 -3.44
CA GLY A 43 19.58 -21.65 -3.68
C GLY A 43 19.43 -20.61 -2.56
N PRO A 44 20.05 -19.42 -2.71
CA PRO A 44 19.99 -18.35 -1.72
C PRO A 44 18.66 -17.64 -1.69
N TYR A 45 18.31 -17.10 -0.53
CA TYR A 45 17.13 -16.27 -0.36
C TYR A 45 17.12 -15.07 -1.31
N LYS A 46 15.95 -14.78 -1.89
CA LYS A 46 15.74 -13.62 -2.76
C LYS A 46 15.09 -12.49 -2.00
N ARG A 47 15.66 -11.30 -2.12
CA ARG A 47 15.13 -10.08 -1.52
C ARG A 47 13.69 -9.83 -2.00
N GLN A 48 12.80 -9.51 -1.07
CA GLN A 48 11.41 -9.20 -1.35
C GLN A 48 11.12 -7.72 -1.09
N PHE A 49 10.34 -7.07 -1.96
CA PHE A 49 9.89 -5.70 -1.76
C PHE A 49 8.41 -5.53 -2.07
N VAL A 50 7.80 -4.57 -1.39
CA VAL A 50 6.36 -4.31 -1.46
C VAL A 50 6.06 -3.32 -2.58
N VAL A 51 5.10 -3.66 -3.44
CA VAL A 51 4.55 -2.75 -4.43
C VAL A 51 3.26 -2.15 -3.90
N PHE A 52 3.21 -0.82 -3.85
CA PHE A 52 2.03 -0.08 -3.44
C PHE A 52 1.20 0.34 -4.65
N THR A 53 -0.11 0.32 -4.47
CA THR A 53 -1.07 0.89 -5.41
C THR A 53 -1.95 1.89 -4.70
N ALA A 54 -2.32 2.96 -5.39
CA ALA A 54 -3.35 3.86 -4.89
C ALA A 54 -4.67 3.11 -4.90
N ASP A 55 -5.37 3.15 -3.77
CA ASP A 55 -6.75 2.67 -3.77
C ASP A 55 -7.55 3.67 -4.62
N SER A 56 -8.01 3.21 -5.77
CA SER A 56 -8.92 3.95 -6.64
C SER A 56 -10.29 3.37 -6.40
N ASP A 57 -10.76 3.44 -5.15
CA ASP A 57 -12.06 2.90 -4.79
C ASP A 57 -13.14 3.62 -5.62
N ARG A 58 -13.58 2.95 -6.67
CA ARG A 58 -14.64 3.33 -7.59
C ARG A 58 -15.99 3.23 -6.89
N ARG A 59 -16.14 3.84 -5.71
CA ARG A 59 -17.47 4.11 -5.15
C ARG A 59 -18.06 5.31 -5.88
N ASP A 60 -18.30 5.13 -7.17
CA ASP A 60 -19.32 5.89 -7.86
C ASP A 60 -20.62 5.58 -7.11
N VAL A 61 -21.11 6.55 -6.33
CA VAL A 61 -22.30 6.43 -5.49
C VAL A 61 -23.54 6.04 -6.33
N ARG A 62 -23.45 6.11 -7.66
CA ARG A 62 -24.42 5.58 -8.62
C ARG A 62 -24.55 4.05 -8.59
N LEU A 63 -23.54 3.28 -8.16
CA LEU A 63 -23.61 1.81 -8.13
C LEU A 63 -24.47 1.25 -6.99
N LEU A 64 -24.73 2.04 -5.94
CA LEU A 64 -25.70 1.67 -4.90
C LEU A 64 -27.15 1.83 -5.38
N ASN A 65 -27.35 2.53 -6.50
CA ASN A 65 -28.61 2.61 -7.20
C ASN A 65 -28.46 2.13 -8.64
N LYS A 66 -28.01 0.88 -8.80
CA LYS A 66 -27.83 0.22 -10.10
C LYS A 66 -29.12 0.09 -10.92
N ASN A 67 -30.28 0.48 -10.35
CA ASN A 67 -31.59 0.40 -11.00
C ASN A 67 -32.28 1.75 -11.19
N VAL A 68 -31.63 2.88 -10.92
CA VAL A 68 -32.17 4.16 -11.41
C VAL A 68 -31.62 4.43 -12.80
N ALA A 69 -32.10 3.63 -13.75
CA ALA A 69 -32.47 4.19 -15.03
C ALA A 69 -33.67 5.11 -14.76
N LEU A 70 -33.40 6.31 -14.23
CA LEU A 70 -34.33 7.43 -14.43
C LEU A 70 -34.17 7.77 -15.91
N ASP A 71 -34.76 6.93 -16.76
CA ASP A 71 -35.14 7.31 -18.11
C ASP A 71 -36.19 8.41 -17.95
N GLY A 72 -35.68 9.61 -17.68
CA GLY A 72 -36.45 10.82 -17.45
C GLY A 72 -37.01 11.29 -18.78
N THR A 73 -37.85 10.46 -19.40
CA THR A 73 -38.80 10.96 -20.39
C THR A 73 -39.65 11.96 -19.63
N THR A 74 -39.54 13.22 -20.04
CA THR A 74 -40.27 14.34 -19.47
C THR A 74 -41.74 13.95 -19.32
N THR A 75 -42.28 13.95 -18.10
CA THR A 75 -43.69 13.60 -17.86
C THR A 75 -44.65 14.66 -18.42
N ASN A 76 -44.14 15.82 -18.85
CA ASN A 76 -44.86 16.91 -19.51
C ASN A 76 -43.88 17.71 -20.41
N GLY A 77 -44.33 18.17 -21.60
CA GLY A 77 -43.54 18.91 -22.59
C GLY A 77 -43.03 20.30 -22.15
N ASN A 78 -43.52 20.83 -21.02
CA ASN A 78 -43.03 22.09 -20.42
C ASN A 78 -41.98 21.89 -19.32
N HIS A 79 -41.56 20.66 -19.04
CA HIS A 79 -40.54 20.39 -18.03
C HIS A 79 -39.14 20.55 -18.61
N LEU A 80 -38.23 21.19 -17.88
CA LEU A 80 -36.81 21.25 -18.25
C LEU A 80 -36.24 19.82 -18.27
N PRO A 81 -35.59 19.38 -19.37
CA PRO A 81 -35.00 18.05 -19.42
C PRO A 81 -33.86 17.95 -18.42
N ILE A 82 -33.72 16.78 -17.79
CA ILE A 82 -32.52 16.45 -17.01
C ILE A 82 -31.36 16.43 -18.01
N PRO A 83 -30.33 17.26 -17.86
CA PRO A 83 -29.29 17.33 -18.88
C PRO A 83 -28.49 16.02 -18.97
N PRO A 84 -27.91 15.71 -20.14
CA PRO A 84 -27.31 14.42 -20.43
C PRO A 84 -26.10 14.10 -19.53
N GLU A 85 -25.72 12.82 -19.57
CA GLU A 85 -24.71 12.10 -18.77
C GLU A 85 -23.33 12.80 -18.57
N ASN A 86 -23.05 13.85 -19.34
CA ASN A 86 -21.80 14.61 -19.38
C ASN A 86 -21.75 15.84 -18.46
N PHE A 87 -22.56 15.89 -17.40
CA PHE A 87 -22.26 16.85 -16.33
C PHE A 87 -20.88 16.55 -15.76
N PRO A 88 -20.00 17.57 -15.59
CA PRO A 88 -18.69 17.39 -14.97
C PRO A 88 -18.87 16.67 -13.65
N ARG A 89 -18.41 15.42 -13.59
CA ARG A 89 -18.34 14.67 -12.35
C ARG A 89 -17.38 15.47 -11.49
N ASP A 90 -17.80 15.83 -10.28
CA ASP A 90 -16.89 16.39 -9.30
C ASP A 90 -15.92 15.29 -8.88
N GLU A 91 -14.89 15.09 -9.69
CA GLU A 91 -13.73 14.22 -9.50
C GLU A 91 -12.81 14.75 -8.41
N ARG A 92 -13.36 15.40 -7.37
CA ARG A 92 -12.60 15.64 -6.13
C ARG A 92 -12.37 14.28 -5.48
N PHE A 93 -11.38 13.58 -6.03
CA PHE A 93 -10.77 12.36 -5.53
C PHE A 93 -10.25 12.68 -4.13
N PHE A 94 -11.07 12.41 -3.12
CA PHE A 94 -10.57 12.17 -1.78
C PHE A 94 -9.80 10.84 -1.90
N GLY A 95 -8.47 10.91 -1.99
CA GLY A 95 -7.62 9.74 -2.24
C GLY A 95 -8.02 8.59 -1.32
N SER A 96 -8.34 7.42 -1.86
CA SER A 96 -8.93 6.32 -1.07
C SER A 96 -7.90 5.55 -0.22
N GLY A 97 -6.74 6.15 0.05
CA GLY A 97 -5.64 5.51 0.75
C GLY A 97 -4.75 4.69 -0.17
N VAL A 98 -4.01 3.76 0.43
CA VAL A 98 -3.00 2.93 -0.26
C VAL A 98 -3.23 1.46 0.05
N ASN A 99 -3.08 0.62 -0.97
CA ASN A 99 -3.12 -0.83 -0.82
C ASN A 99 -1.78 -1.44 -1.28
N VAL A 100 -1.46 -2.61 -0.73
CA VAL A 100 -0.35 -3.44 -1.21
C VAL A 100 -0.88 -4.32 -2.33
N SER A 101 -0.34 -4.17 -3.54
CA SER A 101 -0.76 -5.01 -4.68
C SER A 101 -0.09 -6.37 -4.63
N GLU A 102 1.22 -6.40 -4.36
CA GLU A 102 2.01 -7.63 -4.33
C GLU A 102 3.33 -7.42 -3.57
N ILE A 103 3.92 -8.54 -3.14
CA ILE A 103 5.31 -8.62 -2.69
C ILE A 103 6.09 -9.25 -3.84
N ARG A 104 7.03 -8.50 -4.40
CA ARG A 104 7.82 -8.91 -5.56
C ARG A 104 9.22 -9.31 -5.13
N GLU A 105 9.72 -10.40 -5.71
CA GLU A 105 11.10 -10.83 -5.54
C GLU A 105 12.05 -10.07 -6.47
N ASP A 106 13.25 -9.82 -5.99
CA ASP A 106 14.34 -9.24 -6.76
C ASP A 106 14.92 -10.27 -7.73
N SER A 107 14.98 -9.91 -9.02
CA SER A 107 15.51 -10.75 -10.09
C SER A 107 17.00 -10.58 -10.33
N ARG A 108 17.69 -9.73 -9.54
CA ARG A 108 19.15 -9.55 -9.64
C ARG A 108 19.88 -10.85 -9.24
N PRO A 109 21.03 -11.14 -9.88
CA PRO A 109 21.80 -12.34 -9.54
C PRO A 109 22.27 -12.30 -8.08
N PRO A 110 22.43 -13.46 -7.44
CA PRO A 110 23.02 -13.57 -6.11
C PRO A 110 24.44 -13.00 -6.06
N ARG A 111 24.85 -12.53 -4.88
CA ARG A 111 26.21 -12.04 -4.66
C ARG A 111 27.13 -13.24 -4.44
N MET A 112 28.14 -13.40 -5.30
CA MET A 112 29.15 -14.45 -5.11
C MET A 112 30.20 -13.97 -4.11
N VAL A 113 30.37 -14.70 -3.01
CA VAL A 113 31.38 -14.43 -1.98
C VAL A 113 32.34 -15.60 -1.92
N HIS A 114 33.64 -15.34 -1.95
CA HIS A 114 34.64 -16.39 -1.85
C HIS A 114 34.83 -16.78 -0.37
N ASP A 115 34.32 -17.95 -0.01
CA ASP A 115 34.47 -18.55 1.32
C ASP A 115 34.65 -20.08 1.18
N PRO A 116 35.91 -20.55 1.01
CA PRO A 116 36.20 -21.98 0.82
C PRO A 116 35.88 -22.87 2.03
N ALA A 117 35.63 -22.29 3.20
CA ALA A 117 35.28 -23.04 4.42
C ALA A 117 33.77 -23.25 4.57
N HIS A 118 32.95 -22.63 3.71
CA HIS A 118 31.50 -22.69 3.79
C HIS A 118 30.96 -24.02 3.22
N PRO A 119 30.01 -24.69 3.90
CA PRO A 119 29.46 -25.98 3.44
C PRO A 119 28.71 -25.89 2.10
N ASP A 120 28.22 -24.70 1.75
CA ASP A 120 27.52 -24.42 0.48
C ASP A 120 28.42 -23.82 -0.61
N ALA A 121 29.76 -23.86 -0.44
CA ALA A 121 30.69 -23.38 -1.45
C ALA A 121 30.72 -24.31 -2.68
N ASP A 122 30.88 -23.71 -3.86
CA ASP A 122 31.14 -24.45 -5.10
C ASP A 122 32.57 -25.02 -5.15
N GLU A 123 32.89 -25.76 -6.21
CA GLU A 123 34.22 -26.37 -6.42
C GLU A 123 35.38 -25.35 -6.44
N ASN A 124 35.06 -24.07 -6.68
CA ASN A 124 36.02 -22.97 -6.74
C ASN A 124 36.06 -22.18 -5.41
N GLY A 125 35.30 -22.57 -4.39
CA GLY A 125 35.24 -21.91 -3.08
C GLY A 125 34.33 -20.69 -3.03
N TYR A 126 33.42 -20.51 -3.99
CA TYR A 126 32.44 -19.42 -4.00
C TYR A 126 31.07 -19.86 -3.47
N VAL A 127 30.46 -18.99 -2.68
CA VAL A 127 29.12 -19.16 -2.11
C VAL A 127 28.19 -18.15 -2.75
N ALA A 128 27.03 -18.61 -3.21
CA ALA A 128 25.95 -17.75 -3.67
C ALA A 128 25.20 -17.20 -2.44
N MET A 129 25.43 -15.92 -2.13
CA MET A 129 24.77 -15.21 -1.04
C MET A 129 23.57 -14.39 -1.56
N PRO A 130 22.52 -14.19 -0.74
CA PRO A 130 21.46 -13.24 -1.03
C PRO A 130 22.00 -11.85 -1.39
N ASN A 131 21.41 -11.21 -2.40
CA ASN A 131 21.76 -9.83 -2.76
C ASN A 131 20.99 -8.82 -1.90
N ILE A 132 21.24 -8.87 -0.58
CA ILE A 132 20.61 -8.01 0.42
C ILE A 132 21.65 -7.08 1.01
N ASN A 133 21.39 -5.78 0.92
CA ASN A 133 22.20 -4.77 1.57
C ASN A 133 21.56 -4.39 2.91
N VAL A 134 22.14 -4.88 4.00
CA VAL A 134 21.64 -4.65 5.35
C VAL A 134 21.54 -3.16 5.68
N ILE A 135 22.45 -2.33 5.18
CA ILE A 135 22.41 -0.88 5.40
C ILE A 135 21.18 -0.27 4.70
N GLU A 136 20.91 -0.67 3.45
CA GLU A 136 19.71 -0.22 2.73
C GLU A 136 18.44 -0.69 3.44
N GLU A 137 18.35 -1.97 3.82
CA GLU A 137 17.19 -2.52 4.54
C GLU A 137 16.95 -1.82 5.89
N MET A 138 18.01 -1.51 6.64
CA MET A 138 17.88 -0.73 7.88
C MET A 138 17.38 0.69 7.60
N THR A 139 17.87 1.36 6.55
CA THR A 139 17.37 2.69 6.16
C THR A 139 15.92 2.65 5.69
N ASP A 140 15.53 1.61 4.96
CA ASP A 140 14.15 1.37 4.54
C ASP A 140 13.24 1.09 5.74
N MET A 141 13.72 0.35 6.75
CA MET A 141 12.99 0.10 7.99
C MET A 141 12.74 1.40 8.75
N ILE A 142 13.75 2.27 8.83
CA ILE A 142 13.62 3.60 9.44
C ILE A 142 12.57 4.43 8.70
N ALA A 143 12.62 4.44 7.37
CA ALA A 143 11.63 5.13 6.54
C ALA A 143 10.21 4.60 6.77
N ALA A 144 10.03 3.28 6.77
CA ALA A 144 8.73 2.64 6.99
C ALA A 144 8.18 2.94 8.39
N THR A 145 9.03 2.91 9.43
CA THR A 145 8.67 3.27 10.82
C THR A 145 8.24 4.72 10.94
N ARG A 146 9.01 5.67 10.37
CA ARG A 146 8.62 7.09 10.36
C ARG A 146 7.29 7.33 9.64
N ALA A 147 7.06 6.63 8.52
CA ALA A 147 5.79 6.73 7.80
C ALA A 147 4.61 6.14 8.61
N TYR A 148 4.84 5.05 9.34
CA TYR A 148 3.85 4.47 10.26
C TYR A 148 3.52 5.45 11.39
N GLU A 149 4.53 6.04 12.04
CA GLU A 149 4.37 7.03 13.11
C GLU A 149 3.63 8.29 12.65
N ALA A 150 3.94 8.78 11.44
CA ALA A 150 3.24 9.90 10.84
C ALA A 150 1.75 9.60 10.65
N ASN A 151 1.41 8.40 10.16
CA ASN A 151 0.02 7.98 10.00
C ASN A 151 -0.70 7.80 11.34
N VAL A 152 -0.04 7.27 12.37
CA VAL A 152 -0.59 7.19 13.73
C VAL A 152 -0.90 8.58 14.28
N THR A 153 0.02 9.54 14.07
CA THR A 153 -0.15 10.93 14.51
C THR A 153 -1.36 11.58 13.83
N ALA A 154 -1.48 11.44 12.50
CA ALA A 154 -2.61 11.96 11.73
C ALA A 154 -3.94 11.31 12.15
N PHE A 155 -3.95 10.00 12.39
CA PHE A 155 -5.12 9.28 12.87
C PHE A 155 -5.59 9.80 14.24
N ASN A 156 -4.65 9.98 15.17
CA ASN A 156 -4.94 10.48 16.51
C ASN A 156 -5.45 11.94 16.49
N ALA A 157 -4.87 12.80 15.66
CA ALA A 157 -5.35 14.17 15.48
C ALA A 157 -6.80 14.18 14.96
N THR A 158 -7.10 13.35 13.96
CA THR A 158 -8.45 13.22 13.40
C THR A 158 -9.44 12.69 14.44
N LYS A 159 -9.03 11.70 15.24
CA LYS A 159 -9.82 11.18 16.37
C LYS A 159 -10.11 12.27 17.40
N ALA A 160 -9.14 13.10 17.76
CA ALA A 160 -9.33 14.19 18.71
C ALA A 160 -10.35 15.21 18.20
N MET A 161 -10.25 15.61 16.92
CA MET A 161 -11.23 16.52 16.30
C MET A 161 -12.65 15.95 16.32
N LEU A 162 -12.80 14.65 16.01
CA LEU A 162 -14.10 13.96 16.06
C LEU A 162 -14.68 13.93 17.49
N MET A 163 -13.88 13.55 18.48
CA MET A 163 -14.33 13.50 19.87
C MET A 163 -14.76 14.88 20.39
N GLN A 164 -14.03 15.94 20.02
CA GLN A 164 -14.42 17.31 20.37
C GLN A 164 -15.75 17.72 19.74
N SER A 165 -16.03 17.26 18.52
CA SER A 165 -17.30 17.55 17.84
C SER A 165 -18.52 16.81 18.44
N LEU A 166 -18.30 15.70 19.15
CA LEU A 166 -19.34 14.90 19.81
C LEU A 166 -19.73 15.43 21.20
N GLN A 167 -18.98 16.39 21.75
CA GLN A 167 -19.19 16.95 23.10
C GLN A 167 -20.05 18.22 23.14
N ILE A 168 -20.48 18.71 21.97
CA ILE A 168 -21.41 19.84 21.82
C ILE A 168 -22.79 19.26 21.50
#